data_AF-A0A661D398-F1
#
_entry.id   AF-A0A661D398-F1
#
_cell.length_a   1.000
_cell.length_b   1.000
_cell.length_c   1.000
_cell.angle_alpha   90.00
_cell.angle_beta   90.00
_cell.angle_gamma   90.00
#
_symmetry.space_group_name_H-M   'P 1'
#
loop_
_entity.id
_entity.type
_entity.pdbx_description
1 polymer ?
#
loop_
_entity_poly.entity_id
_entity_poly.type
_entity_poly.pdbx_seq_one_letter_code
_entity_poly.pdbx_strand_id
1 'polypeptide(L)' 'MTTMISEIYDAFISAGADEEKARKAAEAVAEHEKRFDHIDKELIVLKWMMGVMLTGIVSLVLKAFFI' A
#
# COMPACT_ATOMS: atom_id res chain seq x y z
N MET A 1 -2.97 -6.80 -19.27
CA MET A 1 -4.26 -7.17 -18.65
C MET A 1 -4.57 -6.13 -17.60
N THR A 2 -5.56 -5.28 -17.84
CA THR A 2 -6.09 -4.42 -16.79
C THR A 2 -6.73 -5.32 -15.75
N THR A 3 -6.23 -5.26 -14.54
CA THR A 3 -6.80 -6.01 -13.41
C THR A 3 -8.05 -5.23 -13.01
N MET A 4 -9.22 -5.85 -13.02
CA MET A 4 -10.45 -5.26 -12.51
C MET A 4 -10.84 -5.98 -11.23
N ILE A 5 -11.36 -5.26 -10.25
CA ILE A 5 -11.93 -5.87 -9.05
C ILE A 5 -13.35 -6.32 -9.42
N SER A 6 -13.54 -7.64 -9.58
CA SER A 6 -14.81 -8.26 -9.97
C SER A 6 -15.97 -7.84 -9.08
N GLU A 7 -15.72 -7.74 -7.78
CA GLU A 7 -16.70 -7.41 -6.76
C GLU A 7 -17.22 -5.98 -6.92
N ILE A 8 -16.35 -5.05 -7.33
CA ILE A 8 -16.73 -3.66 -7.60
C ILE A 8 -17.52 -3.58 -8.90
N TYR A 9 -17.10 -4.32 -9.92
CA TYR A 9 -17.84 -4.42 -11.18
C TYR A 9 -19.26 -4.98 -10.97
N ASP A 10 -19.39 -6.11 -10.29
CA ASP A 10 -20.66 -6.77 -10.01
C ASP A 10 -21.58 -5.90 -9.16
N ALA A 11 -21.02 -5.14 -8.21
CA ALA A 11 -21.77 -4.15 -7.43
C ALA A 11 -22.30 -3.01 -8.31
N PHE A 12 -21.51 -2.50 -9.26
CA PHE A 12 -21.95 -1.47 -10.19
C PHE A 12 -23.01 -1.98 -11.17
N ILE A 13 -22.87 -3.21 -11.68
CA ILE A 13 -23.90 -3.85 -12.52
C ILE A 13 -25.20 -4.03 -11.73
N SER A 14 -25.10 -4.52 -10.49
CA SER A 14 -26.27 -4.69 -9.60
C SER A 14 -26.93 -3.36 -9.24
N ALA A 15 -26.18 -2.26 -9.25
CA ALA A 15 -26.69 -0.90 -9.06
C ALA A 15 -27.28 -0.28 -10.35
N GLY A 16 -27.27 -1.01 -11.47
CA GLY A 16 -27.82 -0.56 -12.75
C GLY A 16 -26.87 0.30 -13.59
N ALA A 17 -25.57 0.27 -13.31
CA ALA A 17 -24.58 0.93 -14.16
C ALA A 17 -24.39 0.19 -15.49
N ASP A 18 -24.10 0.95 -16.54
CA ASP A 18 -23.73 0.42 -17.85
C ASP A 18 -22.41 -0.36 -17.78
N GLU A 19 -22.30 -1.48 -18.52
CA GLU A 19 -21.17 -2.42 -18.44
C GLU A 19 -19.82 -1.73 -18.68
N GLU A 20 -19.76 -0.81 -19.66
CA GLU A 20 -18.53 -0.10 -19.97
C GLU A 20 -18.11 0.82 -18.82
N LYS A 21 -19.07 1.48 -18.16
CA LYS A 21 -18.82 2.37 -17.02
C LYS A 21 -18.45 1.59 -15.77
N ALA A 22 -19.14 0.49 -15.49
CA ALA A 22 -18.85 -0.41 -14.38
C ALA A 22 -17.42 -0.95 -14.48
N ARG A 23 -17.01 -1.40 -15.68
CA ARG A 23 -15.65 -1.90 -15.93
C ARG A 23 -14.60 -0.81 -15.70
N LYS A 24 -14.77 0.37 -16.30
CA LYS A 24 -13.81 1.48 -16.13
C LYS A 24 -13.68 1.91 -14.67
N ALA A 25 -14.77 1.94 -13.92
CA ALA A 25 -14.74 2.26 -12.49
C ALA A 25 -13.98 1.19 -11.69
N ALA A 26 -14.25 -0.10 -11.94
CA ALA A 26 -13.55 -1.20 -11.29
C ALA A 26 -12.04 -1.24 -11.62
N GLU A 27 -11.68 -0.92 -12.86
CA GLU A 27 -10.28 -0.80 -13.30
C GLU A 27 -9.56 0.37 -12.62
N ALA A 28 -10.21 1.54 -12.50
CA ALA A 28 -9.63 2.70 -11.83
C ALA A 28 -9.33 2.41 -10.35
N VAL A 29 -10.24 1.72 -9.64
CA VAL A 29 -10.01 1.34 -8.24
C VAL A 29 -8.88 0.31 -8.12
N ALA A 30 -8.81 -0.67 -9.00
CA ALA A 30 -7.73 -1.65 -9.02
C ALA A 30 -6.34 -1.03 -9.28
N GLU A 31 -6.27 0.04 -10.07
CA GLU A 31 -5.04 0.79 -10.28
C GLU A 31 -4.56 1.48 -8.99
N HIS A 32 -5.48 1.99 -8.18
CA HIS A 32 -5.13 2.57 -6.87
C HIS A 32 -4.61 1.52 -5.89
N GLU A 33 -5.16 0.31 -5.88
CA GLU A 33 -4.69 -0.79 -5.02
C GLU A 33 -3.22 -1.14 -5.29
N LYS A 34 -2.80 -1.15 -6.56
CA LYS A 34 -1.37 -1.35 -6.92
C LYS A 34 -0.47 -0.23 -6.38
N ARG A 35 -0.96 1.02 -6.39
CA ARG A 35 -0.21 2.14 -5.81
C ARG A 35 -0.09 2.01 -4.30
N PHE A 36 -1.13 1.53 -3.62
CA PHE A 36 -1.07 1.28 -2.18
C PHE A 36 -0.09 0.15 -1.83
N ASP A 37 -0.10 -0.98 -2.55
CA ASP A 37 0.87 -2.07 -2.34
C ASP A 37 2.32 -1.59 -2.51
N HIS A 38 2.58 -0.71 -3.47
CA HIS A 38 3.89 -0.11 -3.65
C HIS A 38 4.29 0.78 -2.45
N ILE A 39 3.39 1.65 -2.00
CA ILE A 39 3.61 2.53 -0.84
C ILE A 39 3.83 1.71 0.44
N ASP A 40 3.07 0.64 0.65
CA ASP A 40 3.21 -0.22 1.82
C ASP A 40 4.58 -0.90 1.86
N LYS A 41 5.09 -1.35 0.71
CA LYS A 41 6.44 -1.91 0.61
C LYS A 41 7.51 -0.87 0.95
N GLU A 42 7.40 0.34 0.40
CA GLU A 42 8.33 1.43 0.73
C GLU A 42 8.27 1.81 2.21
N LEU A 43 7.08 1.85 2.81
CA LEU A 43 6.88 2.12 4.23
C LEU A 43 7.48 1.03 5.13
N ILE A 44 7.40 -0.24 4.74
CA ILE A 44 8.04 -1.35 5.48
C ILE A 44 9.55 -1.15 5.50
N VAL A 45 10.17 -0.84 4.35
CA VAL A 45 11.61 -0.59 4.25
C VAL A 45 12.00 0.62 5.11
N LEU A 46 11.25 1.72 5.01
CA LEU A 46 11.49 2.93 5.79
C LEU A 46 11.43 2.65 7.30
N LYS A 47 10.42 1.89 7.76
CA LYS A 47 10.27 1.50 9.16
C LYS A 47 11.46 0.68 9.65
N TRP A 48 11.94 -0.26 8.84
CA TRP A 48 13.13 -1.05 9.16
C TRP A 48 14.39 -0.18 9.28
N MET A 49 14.61 0.73 8.33
CA MET A 49 15.76 1.66 8.39
C MET A 49 15.71 2.56 9.63
N MET A 50 14.53 3.10 9.96
CA MET A 50 14.32 3.87 11.18
C MET A 50 14.61 3.07 12.44
N GLY A 51 14.15 1.82 12.51
CA GLY A 51 14.44 0.92 13.63
C GLY A 51 15.93 0.64 13.80
N VAL A 52 16.65 0.40 12.69
CA VAL A 52 18.11 0.21 12.69
C VAL A 52 18.83 1.48 13.13
N MET A 53 18.43 2.66 12.63
CA MET A 53 19.03 3.93 13.04
C MET A 53 18.84 4.20 14.54
N LEU A 54 17.62 4.01 15.06
CA LEU A 54 17.34 4.19 16.48
C LEU A 54 18.15 3.23 17.34
N THR A 55 18.23 1.96 16.96
CA THR A 55 19.04 0.96 17.65
C THR A 55 20.52 1.34 17.64
N GLY A 56 21.02 1.82 16.49
CA GLY A 56 22.38 2.33 16.34
C GLY A 56 22.66 3.49 17.30
N ILE A 57 21.79 4.51 17.31
CA ILE A 57 21.93 5.68 18.20
C ILE A 57 21.91 5.25 19.66
N VAL A 58 20.94 4.42 20.07
CA VAL A 58 20.83 3.93 21.45
C VAL A 58 22.09 3.14 21.84
N SER A 59 22.62 2.29 20.95
CA SER A 59 23.84 1.53 21.23
C SER A 59 25.06 2.43 21.44
N LEU A 60 25.19 3.50 20.65
CA LEU A 60 26.28 4.47 20.79
C LEU A 60 26.16 5.27 22.09
N VAL A 61 24.95 5.67 22.46
CA VAL A 61 24.69 6.37 23.73
C VAL A 61 25.01 5.45 24.92
N LEU A 62 24.56 4.20 24.89
CA LEU A 62 24.87 3.24 25.95
C LEU A 62 26.39 3.04 26.10
N LYS A 63 27.12 2.91 24.99
CA LYS A 63 28.58 2.79 24.99
C LYS A 63 29.31 4.07 25.40
N ALA A 64 28.74 5.24 25.17
CA ALA A 64 29.40 6.50 25.52
C ALA A 64 29.24 6.86 27.01
N PHE A 65 28.14 6.46 27.63
CA PHE A 65 27.74 6.94 28.95
C PHE A 65 27.61 5.87 30.04
N PHE A 66 27.47 4.59 29.68
CA PHE A 66 27.13 3.53 30.65
C PHE A 66 28.04 2.29 30.63
N ILE A 67 28.78 2.06 29.54
CA ILE A 67 29.73 0.95 29.36
C ILE A 67 31.10 1.54 29.07
#